data_AF-V7BH26-F1
#
_entry.id   AF-V7BH26-F1
#
_cell.length_a   1.000
_cell.length_b   1.000
_cell.length_c   1.000
_cell.angle_alpha   90.00
_cell.angle_beta   90.00
_cell.angle_gamma   90.00
#
_symmetry.space_group_name_H-M   'P 1'
#
loop_
_entity.id
_entity.type
_entity.pdbx_description
1 polymer ?
#
loop_
_entity_poly.entity_id
_entity_poly.type
_entity_poly.pdbx_seq_one_letter_code
_entity_poly.pdbx_strand_id
1 'polypeptide(L)'
;MVGVVTVSSTFEISTMQRTQAHRYVLFNCPQEFKDHLRMRYGERRISNTEIERSDNKDFINWFSQRVHISSTVSSDLKYLSQGPTSHARRFPAFNVNGFKFRTESRAHGKNQNIREEDLAYYRKLEDIIELNYYGRFKVTLFKCKWADTTRDKGFRKHPWGFTFVNFSRLIHIGDREKHDPYIKAS
;
A
#
# COMPACT_ATOMS: atom_id res chain seq x y z
N MET A 1 6.60 1.61 18.89
CA MET A 1 5.26 2.00 19.41
C MET A 1 4.23 1.72 18.33
N VAL A 2 3.27 0.83 18.58
CA VAL A 2 2.14 0.59 17.67
C VAL A 2 0.98 1.44 18.18
N GLY A 3 0.64 2.51 17.49
CA GLY A 3 -0.40 3.44 17.90
C GLY A 3 -1.79 2.91 17.60
N VAL A 4 -2.66 2.80 18.61
CA VAL A 4 -4.11 2.65 18.42
C VAL A 4 -4.83 3.40 19.52
N VAL A 5 -5.63 4.42 19.17
CA VAL A 5 -6.93 4.72 19.82
C VAL A 5 -7.80 5.48 18.80
N THR A 6 -8.45 4.74 17.90
CA THR A 6 -9.62 5.22 17.17
C THR A 6 -10.56 4.05 16.92
N VAL A 7 -11.87 4.31 16.98
CA VAL A 7 -12.89 3.32 16.62
C VAL A 7 -12.65 2.88 15.17
N SER A 8 -12.45 1.59 14.97
CA SER A 8 -12.29 0.97 13.66
C SER A 8 -13.54 0.20 13.28
N SER A 9 -13.89 0.17 12.00
CA SER A 9 -14.98 -0.66 11.48
C SER A 9 -14.42 -1.81 10.63
N THR A 10 -14.96 -3.01 10.78
CA THR A 10 -14.67 -4.11 9.86
C THR A 10 -15.48 -3.96 8.58
N PHE A 11 -14.89 -4.28 7.44
CA PHE A 11 -15.59 -4.31 6.16
C PHE A 11 -15.03 -5.42 5.27
N GLU A 12 -15.83 -5.85 4.29
CA GLU A 12 -15.37 -6.75 3.24
C GLU A 12 -14.61 -5.95 2.17
N ILE A 13 -13.33 -6.28 1.96
CA ILE A 13 -12.49 -5.64 0.96
C ILE A 13 -12.75 -6.28 -0.40
N SER A 14 -12.98 -5.45 -1.43
CA SER A 14 -13.23 -5.98 -2.77
C SER A 14 -12.04 -6.78 -3.29
N THR A 15 -12.28 -7.76 -4.15
CA THR A 15 -11.21 -8.56 -4.77
C THR A 15 -10.12 -7.69 -5.37
N MET A 16 -10.49 -6.64 -6.09
CA MET A 16 -9.56 -5.68 -6.68
C MET A 16 -8.71 -4.96 -5.63
N GLN A 17 -9.34 -4.38 -4.60
CA GLN A 17 -8.62 -3.67 -3.53
C GLN A 17 -7.70 -4.61 -2.76
N ARG A 18 -8.16 -5.85 -2.51
CA ARG A 18 -7.40 -6.89 -1.84
C ARG A 18 -6.17 -7.28 -2.66
N THR A 19 -6.32 -7.46 -3.96
CA THR A 19 -5.21 -7.75 -4.89
C THR A 19 -4.21 -6.60 -4.92
N GLN A 20 -4.66 -5.36 -5.12
CA GLN A 20 -3.79 -4.17 -5.11
C GLN A 20 -3.00 -4.04 -3.80
N ALA A 21 -3.69 -4.17 -2.66
CA ALA A 21 -3.07 -4.05 -1.34
C ALA A 21 -2.06 -5.17 -1.07
N HIS A 22 -2.40 -6.41 -1.43
CA HIS A 22 -1.50 -7.54 -1.25
C HIS A 22 -0.25 -7.42 -2.14
N ARG A 23 -0.39 -6.94 -3.37
CA ARG A 23 0.74 -6.67 -4.27
C ARG A 23 1.73 -5.68 -3.65
N TYR A 24 1.23 -4.59 -3.07
CA TYR A 24 2.07 -3.63 -2.35
C TYR A 24 2.86 -4.31 -1.22
N VAL A 25 2.21 -5.16 -0.42
CA VAL A 25 2.86 -5.90 0.68
C VAL A 25 3.95 -6.83 0.17
N LEU A 26 3.71 -7.56 -0.91
CA LEU A 26 4.71 -8.46 -1.51
C LEU A 26 5.93 -7.69 -2.03
N PHE A 27 5.71 -6.56 -2.70
CA PHE A 27 6.78 -5.73 -3.27
C PHE A 27 7.65 -5.06 -2.19
N ASN A 28 7.03 -4.67 -1.08
CA ASN A 28 7.68 -3.98 0.05
C ASN A 28 8.00 -4.91 1.23
N CYS A 29 7.99 -6.23 1.01
CA CYS A 29 8.32 -7.23 2.02
C CYS A 29 9.79 -7.08 2.51
N PRO A 30 10.12 -7.39 3.78
CA PRO A 30 11.48 -7.25 4.32
C PRO A 30 12.59 -7.88 3.47
N GLN A 31 13.79 -7.30 3.55
CA GLN A 31 14.92 -7.69 2.72
C GLN A 31 15.33 -9.16 2.89
N GLU A 32 15.21 -9.70 4.11
CA GLU A 32 15.46 -11.12 4.41
C GLU A 32 14.61 -12.07 3.55
N PHE A 33 13.38 -11.67 3.24
CA PHE A 33 12.51 -12.40 2.33
C PHE A 33 12.99 -12.30 0.88
N LYS A 34 13.40 -11.10 0.44
CA LYS A 34 14.02 -10.91 -0.87
C LYS A 34 15.32 -11.70 -1.00
N ASP A 35 16.06 -11.88 0.08
CA ASP A 35 17.30 -12.65 0.12
C ASP A 35 17.04 -14.16 0.12
N HIS A 36 16.01 -14.65 0.82
CA HIS A 36 15.58 -16.05 0.71
C HIS A 36 15.14 -16.41 -0.72
N LEU A 37 14.46 -15.47 -1.39
CA LEU A 37 14.18 -15.57 -2.82
C LEU A 37 15.52 -15.63 -3.60
N ARG A 38 16.39 -14.63 -3.47
CA ARG A 38 17.69 -14.56 -4.18
C ARG A 38 18.57 -15.80 -4.01
N MET A 39 18.65 -16.37 -2.81
CA MET A 39 19.48 -17.55 -2.50
C MET A 39 18.98 -18.85 -3.16
N ARG A 40 17.69 -18.96 -3.50
CA ARG A 40 17.14 -20.15 -4.18
C ARG A 40 16.95 -19.99 -5.69
N TYR A 41 17.04 -18.78 -6.24
CA TYR A 41 16.91 -18.49 -7.69
C TYR A 41 18.25 -18.29 -8.37
N GLY A 42 19.24 -19.16 -8.07
CA GLY A 42 20.51 -19.19 -8.79
C GLY A 42 20.32 -19.01 -10.30
N GLU A 43 21.04 -18.03 -10.85
CA GLU A 43 21.29 -17.71 -12.27
C GLU A 43 20.40 -16.72 -13.04
N ARG A 44 19.30 -16.19 -12.51
CA ARG A 44 18.67 -14.99 -13.12
C ARG A 44 18.36 -13.92 -12.08
N ARG A 45 19.05 -12.79 -12.18
CA ARG A 45 18.67 -11.52 -11.54
C ARG A 45 17.28 -11.15 -12.05
N ILE A 46 16.22 -11.53 -11.35
CA ILE A 46 14.91 -10.91 -11.58
C ILE A 46 15.05 -9.48 -11.03
N SER A 47 15.16 -8.53 -11.95
CA SER A 47 15.21 -7.10 -11.63
C SER A 47 13.89 -6.66 -10.98
N ASN A 48 13.92 -5.58 -10.18
CA ASN A 48 12.68 -4.96 -9.68
C ASN A 48 11.71 -4.67 -10.84
N THR A 49 12.24 -4.32 -12.01
CA THR A 49 11.54 -4.12 -13.27
C THR A 49 10.88 -5.38 -13.84
N GLU A 50 11.44 -6.57 -13.66
CA GLU A 50 10.81 -7.84 -14.10
C GLU A 50 9.73 -8.30 -13.12
N ILE A 51 9.86 -8.00 -11.82
CA ILE A 51 8.78 -8.16 -10.84
C ILE A 51 7.62 -7.18 -11.18
N GLU A 52 7.94 -5.96 -11.60
CA GLU A 52 6.98 -4.95 -12.05
C GLU A 52 6.30 -5.32 -13.38
N ARG A 53 7.00 -6.03 -14.28
CA ARG A 53 6.52 -6.46 -15.61
C ARG A 53 5.84 -7.82 -15.63
N SER A 54 6.10 -8.69 -14.67
CA SER A 54 5.44 -9.99 -14.55
C SER A 54 3.94 -9.77 -14.33
N ASP A 55 3.11 -10.45 -15.11
CA ASP A 55 1.67 -10.46 -14.85
C ASP A 55 1.45 -10.97 -13.43
N ASN A 56 0.76 -10.15 -12.62
CA ASN A 56 0.71 -10.37 -11.16
C ASN A 56 0.10 -11.72 -10.77
N LYS A 57 -0.75 -12.29 -11.62
CA LYS A 57 -1.29 -13.64 -11.43
C LYS A 57 -0.17 -14.68 -11.49
N ASP A 58 0.77 -14.52 -12.41
CA ASP A 58 1.91 -15.43 -12.54
C ASP A 58 2.81 -15.33 -11.32
N PHE A 59 3.12 -14.12 -10.85
CA PHE A 59 3.92 -13.93 -9.64
C PHE A 59 3.24 -14.50 -8.38
N ILE A 60 1.95 -14.21 -8.16
CA ILE A 60 1.21 -14.71 -6.99
C ILE A 60 1.07 -16.24 -7.03
N ASN A 61 0.69 -16.79 -8.18
CA ASN A 61 0.55 -18.24 -8.35
C ASN A 61 1.89 -18.95 -8.16
N TRP A 62 2.94 -18.44 -8.78
CA TRP A 62 4.30 -18.95 -8.62
C TRP A 62 4.76 -18.88 -7.17
N PHE A 63 4.51 -17.76 -6.48
CA PHE A 63 4.92 -17.56 -5.10
C PHE A 63 4.23 -18.56 -4.17
N SER A 64 2.92 -18.73 -4.34
CA SER A 64 2.12 -19.70 -3.58
C SER A 64 2.60 -21.13 -3.80
N GLN A 65 2.81 -21.55 -5.05
CA GLN A 65 3.32 -22.89 -5.38
C GLN A 65 4.70 -23.14 -4.75
N ARG A 66 5.60 -22.16 -4.77
CA ARG A 66 6.96 -22.32 -4.26
C ARG A 66 7.03 -22.43 -2.74
N VAL A 67 6.23 -21.63 -2.04
CA VAL A 67 6.13 -21.69 -0.57
C VAL A 67 5.53 -23.02 -0.12
N HIS A 68 4.58 -23.57 -0.89
CA HIS A 68 3.98 -24.87 -0.59
C HIS A 68 4.98 -26.04 -0.67
N ILE A 69 5.91 -26.00 -1.64
CA ILE A 69 6.90 -27.06 -1.86
C ILE A 69 8.05 -27.02 -0.81
N SER A 70 8.25 -25.89 -0.12
CA SER A 70 9.35 -25.74 0.82
C SER A 70 8.98 -26.10 2.26
N SER A 71 9.54 -27.19 2.78
CA SER A 71 9.41 -27.59 4.19
C SER A 71 10.07 -26.62 5.18
N THR A 72 11.05 -25.83 4.72
CA THR A 72 11.89 -24.94 5.57
C THR A 72 11.44 -23.47 5.58
N VAL A 73 10.33 -23.13 4.93
CA VAL A 73 9.80 -21.75 4.91
C VAL A 73 8.99 -21.47 6.18
N SER A 74 9.19 -20.28 6.77
CA SER A 74 8.49 -19.86 7.99
C SER A 74 6.97 -19.83 7.82
N SER A 75 6.24 -19.98 8.91
CA SER A 75 4.77 -19.89 8.90
C SER A 75 4.28 -18.54 8.36
N ASP A 76 4.96 -17.44 8.68
CA ASP A 76 4.62 -16.10 8.17
C ASP A 76 4.64 -16.02 6.65
N LEU A 77 5.61 -16.67 6.02
CA LEU A 77 5.72 -16.70 4.57
C LEU A 77 4.62 -17.55 3.92
N LYS A 78 4.18 -18.63 4.60
CA LYS A 78 3.01 -19.42 4.17
C LYS A 78 1.71 -18.62 4.22
N TYR A 79 1.54 -17.77 5.23
CA TYR A 79 0.38 -16.89 5.31
C TYR A 79 0.49 -15.73 4.31
N LEU A 80 1.68 -15.17 4.13
CA LEU A 80 1.92 -14.13 3.14
C LEU A 80 1.60 -14.64 1.72
N SER A 81 1.96 -15.88 1.38
CA SER A 81 1.69 -16.45 0.05
C SER A 81 0.23 -16.74 -0.25
N GLN A 82 -0.60 -16.85 0.79
CA GLN A 82 -2.05 -17.03 0.65
C GLN A 82 -2.80 -15.71 0.44
N GLY A 83 -2.14 -14.57 0.69
CA GLY A 83 -2.78 -13.26 0.70
C GLY A 83 -3.62 -13.00 1.95
N PRO A 84 -4.15 -11.78 2.10
CA PRO A 84 -4.96 -11.40 3.24
C PRO A 84 -6.39 -11.96 3.14
N THR A 85 -7.08 -12.02 4.28
CA THR A 85 -8.51 -12.38 4.34
C THR A 85 -9.38 -11.37 3.56
N SER A 86 -10.60 -11.77 3.20
CA SER A 86 -11.59 -10.85 2.57
C SER A 86 -12.10 -9.76 3.52
N HIS A 87 -11.77 -9.82 4.81
CA HIS A 87 -12.17 -8.82 5.79
C HIS A 87 -10.96 -7.98 6.21
N ALA A 88 -11.15 -6.66 6.22
CA ALA A 88 -10.16 -5.68 6.65
C ALA A 88 -10.76 -4.74 7.70
N ARG A 89 -9.89 -4.10 8.50
CA ARG A 89 -10.32 -3.00 9.39
C ARG A 89 -10.11 -1.68 8.69
N ARG A 90 -11.05 -0.75 8.85
CA ARG A 90 -10.95 0.63 8.37
C ARG A 90 -10.84 1.58 9.56
N PHE A 91 -9.97 2.57 9.43
CA PHE A 91 -9.73 3.59 10.45
C PHE A 91 -10.10 4.98 9.93
N PRO A 92 -10.93 5.75 10.65
CA PRO A 92 -11.19 7.15 10.29
C PRO A 92 -9.99 8.05 10.56
N ALA A 93 -9.12 7.65 11.49
CA ALA A 93 -7.84 8.28 11.76
C ALA A 93 -6.86 7.26 12.34
N PHE A 94 -5.56 7.48 12.15
CA PHE A 94 -4.51 6.55 12.58
C PHE A 94 -3.30 7.31 13.12
N ASN A 95 -2.73 6.81 14.22
CA ASN A 95 -1.55 7.41 14.84
C ASN A 95 -0.32 6.54 14.55
N VAL A 96 0.71 7.09 13.94
CA VAL A 96 1.99 6.41 13.71
C VAL A 96 3.14 7.40 13.85
N ASN A 97 4.22 6.99 14.53
CA ASN A 97 5.40 7.81 14.83
C ASN A 97 5.11 9.20 15.42
N GLY A 98 4.08 9.31 16.27
CA GLY A 98 3.70 10.59 16.89
C GLY A 98 2.85 11.50 16.00
N PHE A 99 2.52 11.07 14.77
CA PHE A 99 1.66 11.80 13.84
C PHE A 99 0.28 11.17 13.74
N LYS A 100 -0.75 12.02 13.60
CA LYS A 100 -2.15 11.61 13.42
C LYS A 100 -2.62 11.89 12.01
N PHE A 101 -2.99 10.84 11.29
CA PHE A 101 -3.55 10.89 9.94
C PHE A 101 -5.07 10.77 10.00
N ARG A 102 -5.82 11.51 9.18
CA ARG A 102 -7.30 11.48 9.12
C ARG A 102 -7.77 11.35 7.67
N THR A 103 -8.84 10.60 7.44
CA THR A 103 -9.46 10.48 6.11
C THR A 103 -10.41 11.66 5.80
N GLU A 104 -10.57 11.99 4.53
CA GLU A 104 -11.25 13.22 4.10
C GLU A 104 -12.76 13.29 4.36
N SER A 105 -13.44 12.15 4.51
CA SER A 105 -14.89 12.12 4.77
C SER A 105 -15.28 12.88 6.05
N ARG A 106 -14.32 13.23 6.90
CA ARG A 106 -14.50 14.05 8.11
C ARG A 106 -13.67 15.33 8.14
N ALA A 107 -12.94 15.67 7.07
CA ALA A 107 -12.15 16.89 6.96
C ALA A 107 -12.93 18.09 6.37
N HIS A 108 -14.21 17.89 6.04
CA HIS A 108 -15.14 18.96 5.64
C HIS A 108 -15.46 19.86 6.85
N GLY A 109 -14.48 20.68 7.23
CA GLY A 109 -14.60 21.59 8.36
C GLY A 109 -13.28 21.72 9.11
N LYS A 110 -12.53 22.76 8.74
CA LYS A 110 -11.31 23.27 9.40
C LYS A 110 -10.01 22.56 9.03
N ASN A 111 -9.17 23.33 8.33
CA ASN A 111 -7.71 23.19 8.30
C ASN A 111 -7.20 22.89 9.72
N GLN A 112 -6.73 21.67 9.95
CA GLN A 112 -6.00 21.33 11.17
C GLN A 112 -4.86 20.38 10.83
N ASN A 113 -3.68 20.99 10.63
CA ASN A 113 -2.34 20.50 10.94
C ASN A 113 -2.17 18.97 10.94
N ILE A 114 -1.93 18.39 9.76
CA ILE A 114 -1.31 17.07 9.62
C ILE A 114 -0.17 17.33 8.65
N ARG A 115 1.09 17.35 9.11
CA ARG A 115 2.26 17.87 8.35
C ARG A 115 2.17 17.52 6.86
N GLU A 116 1.71 18.50 6.07
CA GLU A 116 1.39 18.40 4.65
C GLU A 116 2.65 18.49 3.78
N GLU A 117 3.79 18.83 4.35
CA GLU A 117 4.90 19.38 3.58
C GLU A 117 5.68 18.35 2.74
N ASP A 118 5.64 17.06 3.07
CA ASP A 118 6.32 16.01 2.26
C ASP A 118 5.35 15.06 1.53
N LEU A 119 4.11 14.90 2.00
CA LEU A 119 3.13 13.95 1.45
C LEU A 119 1.99 14.62 0.66
N ALA A 120 1.64 15.87 0.95
CA ALA A 120 0.44 16.49 0.37
C ALA A 120 0.69 17.06 -1.04
N TYR A 121 1.94 17.19 -1.47
CA TYR A 121 2.22 17.76 -2.78
C TYR A 121 1.62 16.89 -3.89
N TYR A 122 1.79 15.56 -3.87
CA TYR A 122 1.33 14.70 -4.97
C TYR A 122 0.31 13.64 -4.55
N ARG A 123 -0.01 13.54 -3.26
CA ARG A 123 -0.81 12.44 -2.72
C ARG A 123 -1.89 12.97 -1.80
N LYS A 124 -3.04 12.32 -1.83
CA LYS A 124 -4.21 12.65 -1.01
C LYS A 124 -4.74 11.39 -0.35
N LEU A 125 -4.77 11.37 0.99
CA LEU A 125 -5.17 10.21 1.79
C LEU A 125 -6.68 9.99 1.67
N GLU A 126 -7.08 8.86 1.08
CA GLU A 126 -8.47 8.50 0.86
C GLU A 126 -9.01 7.57 1.96
N ASP A 127 -8.23 6.57 2.34
CA ASP A 127 -8.66 5.55 3.29
C ASP A 127 -7.46 5.03 4.11
N ILE A 128 -7.74 4.47 5.28
CA ILE A 128 -6.75 3.79 6.11
C ILE A 128 -7.29 2.41 6.43
N ILE A 129 -6.60 1.38 5.94
CA ILE A 129 -7.04 0.00 6.09
C ILE A 129 -5.97 -0.85 6.77
N GLU A 130 -6.38 -1.85 7.53
CA GLU A 130 -5.50 -2.90 8.04
C GLU A 130 -5.92 -4.25 7.48
N LEU A 131 -5.00 -4.86 6.76
CA LEU A 131 -5.11 -6.22 6.25
C LEU A 131 -4.83 -7.21 7.36
N ASN A 132 -5.61 -8.30 7.38
CA ASN A 132 -5.42 -9.41 8.28
C ASN A 132 -4.95 -10.65 7.51
N TYR A 133 -3.80 -11.21 7.86
CA TYR A 133 -3.29 -12.47 7.31
C TYR A 133 -3.66 -13.60 8.27
N TYR A 134 -4.95 -13.92 8.31
CA TYR A 134 -5.51 -15.04 9.09
C TYR A 134 -5.17 -15.00 10.60
N GLY A 135 -5.05 -13.81 11.17
CA GLY A 135 -4.69 -13.59 12.58
C GLY A 135 -3.19 -13.72 12.86
N ARG A 136 -2.37 -14.14 11.89
CA ARG A 136 -0.93 -14.34 12.06
C ARG A 136 -0.18 -13.01 12.17
N PHE A 137 -0.43 -12.11 11.21
CA PHE A 137 0.10 -10.76 11.24
C PHE A 137 -0.86 -9.80 10.53
N LYS A 138 -0.64 -8.51 10.75
CA LYS A 138 -1.46 -7.43 10.23
C LYS A 138 -0.59 -6.38 9.55
N VAL A 139 -1.11 -5.79 8.48
CA VAL A 139 -0.41 -4.71 7.75
C VAL A 139 -1.37 -3.55 7.58
N THR A 140 -1.01 -2.39 8.15
CA THR A 140 -1.78 -1.15 7.98
C THR A 140 -1.25 -0.38 6.76
N LEU A 141 -2.17 0.00 5.87
CA LEU A 141 -1.90 0.70 4.63
C LEU A 141 -2.73 1.98 4.54
N PHE A 142 -2.12 3.02 3.99
CA PHE A 142 -2.79 4.24 3.54
C PHE A 142 -3.16 4.08 2.07
N LYS A 143 -4.43 4.26 1.75
CA LYS A 143 -4.94 4.35 0.38
C LYS A 143 -4.87 5.81 -0.06
N CYS A 144 -4.22 6.08 -1.17
CA CYS A 144 -3.96 7.42 -1.67
C CYS A 144 -4.47 7.62 -3.10
N LYS A 145 -4.92 8.84 -3.38
CA LYS A 145 -5.03 9.38 -4.74
C LYS A 145 -3.72 10.03 -5.13
N TRP A 146 -3.28 9.78 -6.35
CA TRP A 146 -2.00 10.24 -6.86
C TRP A 146 -2.23 11.26 -7.96
N ALA A 147 -1.80 12.49 -7.77
CA ALA A 147 -1.90 13.51 -8.80
C ALA A 147 -0.97 13.18 -9.97
N ASP A 148 -1.47 13.33 -11.20
CA ASP A 148 -0.64 13.21 -12.40
C ASP A 148 0.17 14.48 -12.62
N THR A 149 1.48 14.38 -12.39
CA THR A 149 2.42 15.50 -12.53
C THR A 149 3.43 15.30 -13.64
N THR A 150 3.20 14.31 -14.50
CA THR A 150 4.01 14.06 -15.70
C THR A 150 3.74 15.06 -16.82
N ARG A 151 2.69 15.87 -16.69
CA ARG A 151 2.27 16.89 -17.66
C ARG A 151 2.37 18.26 -17.00
N ASP A 152 2.86 19.27 -17.73
CA ASP A 152 3.03 20.68 -17.27
C ASP A 152 1.73 21.38 -16.77
N LYS A 153 0.60 20.67 -16.77
CA LYS A 153 -0.70 21.13 -16.26
C LYS A 153 -1.10 20.52 -14.91
N GLY A 154 -0.26 19.64 -14.35
CA GLY A 154 -0.54 18.90 -13.12
C GLY A 154 -0.17 19.63 -11.82
N PHE A 155 0.75 20.60 -11.90
CA PHE A 155 1.17 21.40 -10.76
C PHE A 155 1.55 22.83 -11.17
N ARG A 156 1.28 23.81 -10.31
CA ARG A 156 1.64 25.23 -10.50
C ARG A 156 2.52 25.68 -9.36
N LYS A 157 3.75 26.10 -9.66
CA LYS A 157 4.64 26.75 -8.70
C LYS A 157 4.26 28.22 -8.57
N HIS A 158 4.00 28.66 -7.36
CA HIS A 158 3.79 30.05 -7.02
C HIS A 158 5.15 30.75 -6.89
N PRO A 159 5.26 32.05 -7.21
CA PRO A 159 6.52 32.81 -7.06
C PRO A 159 7.10 32.83 -5.64
N TRP A 160 6.31 32.42 -4.66
CA TRP A 160 6.61 32.42 -3.23
C TRP A 160 7.00 31.02 -2.71
N GLY A 161 7.29 30.08 -3.61
CA GLY A 161 7.80 28.73 -3.28
C GLY A 161 6.74 27.65 -3.04
N PHE A 162 5.45 27.99 -2.98
CA PHE A 162 4.37 27.01 -2.85
C PHE A 162 4.06 26.32 -4.18
N THR A 163 3.53 25.11 -4.12
CA THR A 163 2.95 24.47 -5.30
C THR A 163 1.53 24.00 -5.07
N PHE A 164 0.67 24.33 -6.03
CA PHE A 164 -0.67 23.78 -6.14
C PHE A 164 -0.66 22.56 -7.06
N VAL A 165 -1.27 21.46 -6.62
CA VAL A 165 -1.40 20.24 -7.40
C VAL A 165 -2.84 19.93 -7.71
N ASN A 166 -3.09 19.54 -8.96
CA ASN A 166 -4.43 19.35 -9.47
C ASN A 166 -4.90 17.88 -9.37
N PHE A 167 -5.65 17.56 -8.32
CA PHE A 167 -6.24 16.23 -8.12
C PHE A 167 -7.45 15.91 -9.02
N SER A 168 -7.86 16.81 -9.93
CA SER A 168 -8.81 16.44 -10.99
C SER A 168 -8.19 15.51 -12.04
N ARG A 169 -6.84 15.38 -12.04
CA ARG A 169 -6.09 14.48 -12.91
C ARG A 169 -5.26 13.55 -12.05
N LEU A 170 -5.63 12.27 -12.03
CA LEU A 170 -4.96 11.25 -11.23
C LEU A 170 -4.12 10.34 -12.13
N ILE A 171 -2.94 9.90 -11.66
CA ILE A 171 -2.11 8.89 -12.35
C ILE A 171 -2.95 7.62 -12.61
N HIS A 172 -3.76 7.26 -11.63
CA HIS A 172 -4.78 6.23 -11.75
C HIS A 172 -5.90 6.44 -10.74
N ILE A 173 -7.11 5.94 -11.05
CA ILE A 173 -8.28 6.04 -10.16
C ILE A 173 -8.51 4.79 -9.30
N GLY A 174 -7.62 3.80 -9.40
CA GLY A 174 -7.68 2.58 -8.58
C GLY A 174 -8.72 1.54 -9.02
N ASP A 175 -9.25 1.67 -10.24
CA ASP A 175 -10.26 0.80 -10.89
C ASP A 175 -9.66 -0.41 -11.64
N ARG A 176 -8.34 -0.60 -11.59
CA ARG A 176 -7.64 -1.73 -12.22
C ARG A 176 -6.71 -2.38 -11.21
N GLU A 177 -6.62 -3.70 -11.22
CA GLU A 177 -5.75 -4.47 -10.31
C GLU A 177 -4.29 -4.04 -10.35
N LYS A 178 -3.82 -3.57 -11.51
CA LYS A 178 -2.44 -3.12 -11.72
C LYS A 178 -2.10 -1.79 -11.05
N HIS A 179 -3.09 -0.97 -10.69
CA HIS A 179 -2.88 0.31 -10.02
C HIS A 179 -2.28 0.10 -8.62
N ASP A 180 -1.48 1.05 -8.15
CA ASP A 180 -0.82 1.00 -6.84
C ASP A 180 -1.29 2.15 -5.94
N PRO A 181 -2.51 2.08 -5.40
CA PRO A 181 -3.05 3.14 -4.57
C PRO A 181 -2.54 3.07 -3.12
N TYR A 182 -1.73 2.09 -2.73
CA TYR A 182 -1.42 1.84 -1.32
C TYR A 182 0.02 2.20 -0.96
N ILE A 183 0.22 2.65 0.28
CA ILE A 183 1.52 2.77 0.92
C ILE A 183 1.44 2.25 2.36
N LYS A 184 2.56 1.79 2.93
CA LYS A 184 2.63 1.36 4.33
C LYS A 184 2.38 2.55 5.25
N ALA A 185 1.56 2.35 6.29
CA ALA A 185 1.49 3.28 7.41
C ALA A 185 2.79 3.14 8.23
N SER A 186 3.66 4.12 8.13
CA SER A 186 4.96 4.16 8.83
C SER A 186 5.24 5.55 9.36
#